data_AF-A0A1V5K7U9-F1
#
_entry.id   AF-A0A1V5K7U9-F1
#
_cell.length_a   1.000
_cell.length_b   1.000
_cell.length_c   1.000
_cell.angle_alpha   90.00
_cell.angle_beta   90.00
_cell.angle_gamma   90.00
#
_symmetry.space_group_name_H-M   'P 1'
#
loop_
_entity.id
_entity.type
_entity.pdbx_description
1 polymer ?
#
loop_
_entity_poly.entity_id
_entity_poly.type
_entity_poly.pdbx_seq_one_letter_code
_entity_poly.pdbx_strand_id
1 'polypeptide(L)'
;MYDGLYPSGLFSLALAANWGLIMNHPKIKPEKLMASYRTLPLSLADDSTGAANAFFDDWLRHPHNDDYWQAQAFRRPVRTPAFSIAGWYDIFLEAQIKDFIALGKNRHPNSRLIIGPFAHGQIAIPTDFGDAGKMGRLYDLAHSFLSQTIKDPVDSPVYADSLMHKPFAFFIIHANKWVMSKQWPPEQSKFVRYYLGPKGTLSINKPTVTESATFVYDPQNPYPSLGGTFLGIGVGPAWQNSNVERTDQVVFESATLSAPLTLLGPLQAELYVTSDAASTDFFACVQDVQPDGKIVNIQEGGQQVQGGKKIRRIRFSLWAAGYQLAVGHKLRVVICSSLFPRYNRNLNNGEPIYSAAHSRIANQTISWGPEHPSHLILPIMP
;
A
#
# COMPACT_ATOMS: atom_id res chain seq x y z
N MET A 1 -9.00 10.41 -7.38
CA MET A 1 -8.24 11.24 -6.42
C MET A 1 -8.47 10.79 -4.99
N TYR A 2 -9.72 10.68 -4.51
CA TYR A 2 -10.04 10.17 -3.16
C TYR A 2 -9.28 8.89 -2.78
N ASP A 3 -9.32 7.84 -3.62
CA ASP A 3 -8.64 6.56 -3.34
C ASP A 3 -7.12 6.70 -3.06
N GLY A 4 -6.47 7.74 -3.60
CA GLY A 4 -5.04 8.00 -3.39
C GLY A 4 -4.75 8.87 -2.15
N LEU A 5 -5.62 9.84 -1.85
CA LEU A 5 -5.47 10.73 -0.68
C LEU A 5 -6.05 10.12 0.61
N TYR A 6 -7.05 9.25 0.49
CA TYR A 6 -7.70 8.53 1.58
C TYR A 6 -7.74 7.01 1.35
N PRO A 7 -6.61 6.33 1.08
CA PRO A 7 -6.62 4.88 0.90
C PRO A 7 -7.12 4.20 2.17
N SER A 8 -8.19 3.42 2.03
CA SER A 8 -8.93 2.81 3.15
C SER A 8 -9.44 3.82 4.21
N GLY A 9 -9.69 5.07 3.80
CA GLY A 9 -10.19 6.13 4.67
C GLY A 9 -9.11 6.80 5.53
N LEU A 10 -7.84 6.45 5.36
CA LEU A 10 -6.71 7.05 6.07
C LEU A 10 -6.07 8.16 5.25
N PHE A 11 -5.84 9.34 5.83
CA PHE A 11 -5.23 10.46 5.11
C PHE A 11 -3.76 10.19 4.79
N SER A 12 -3.43 10.14 3.50
CA SER A 12 -2.08 9.99 2.96
C SER A 12 -1.31 11.32 3.06
N LEU A 13 -0.82 11.63 4.26
CA LEU A 13 -0.19 12.91 4.59
C LEU A 13 1.01 13.21 3.69
N ALA A 14 1.92 12.25 3.49
CA ALA A 14 3.08 12.45 2.63
C ALA A 14 2.66 12.79 1.19
N LEU A 15 1.65 12.09 0.63
CA LEU A 15 1.15 12.42 -0.70
C LEU A 15 0.55 13.82 -0.73
N ALA A 16 -0.35 14.14 0.21
CA ALA A 16 -1.04 15.42 0.25
C ALA A 16 -0.06 16.60 0.38
N ALA A 17 0.94 16.49 1.26
CA ALA A 17 1.91 17.56 1.47
C ALA A 17 2.97 17.61 0.35
N ASN A 18 3.52 16.48 -0.11
CA ASN A 18 4.52 16.49 -1.20
C ASN A 18 3.93 16.86 -2.56
N TRP A 19 2.64 16.59 -2.79
CA TRP A 19 1.99 17.03 -4.01
C TRP A 19 1.39 18.43 -3.84
N GLY A 20 0.45 18.59 -2.91
CA GLY A 20 -0.32 19.82 -2.73
C GLY A 20 0.58 21.03 -2.45
N LEU A 21 1.46 20.92 -1.46
CA LEU A 21 2.29 22.06 -1.04
C LEU A 21 3.37 22.40 -2.08
N ILE A 22 4.02 21.39 -2.68
CA ILE A 22 5.05 21.60 -3.70
C ILE A 22 4.46 22.20 -4.98
N MET A 23 3.27 21.77 -5.43
CA MET A 23 2.66 22.29 -6.65
C MET A 23 2.33 23.79 -6.55
N ASN A 24 1.90 24.26 -5.38
CA ASN A 24 1.67 25.70 -5.17
C ASN A 24 2.95 26.48 -4.86
N HIS A 25 3.96 25.82 -4.28
CA HIS A 25 5.23 26.46 -3.91
C HIS A 25 6.44 25.57 -4.26
N PRO A 26 6.88 25.54 -5.53
CA PRO A 26 7.94 24.64 -5.99
C PRO A 26 9.33 24.92 -5.38
N LYS A 27 9.46 25.95 -4.54
CA LYS A 27 10.70 26.34 -3.84
C LYS A 27 10.60 26.19 -2.31
N ILE A 28 9.66 25.41 -1.77
CA ILE A 28 9.61 25.11 -0.33
C ILE A 28 10.93 24.48 0.09
N LYS A 29 11.54 25.00 1.16
CA LYS A 29 12.74 24.42 1.73
C LYS A 29 12.43 23.07 2.40
N PRO A 30 13.26 22.02 2.23
CA PRO A 30 12.99 20.69 2.78
C PRO A 30 12.65 20.68 4.27
N GLU A 31 13.32 21.49 5.09
CA GLU A 31 13.05 21.59 6.52
C GLU A 31 11.65 22.09 6.85
N LYS A 32 11.09 23.01 6.05
CA LYS A 32 9.72 23.50 6.22
C LYS A 32 8.69 22.46 5.84
N LEU A 33 8.95 21.72 4.75
CA LEU A 33 8.10 20.60 4.33
C LEU A 33 8.11 19.47 5.37
N MET A 34 9.25 19.15 5.96
CA MET A 34 9.33 18.16 7.03
C MET A 34 8.63 18.63 8.30
N ALA A 35 8.70 19.93 8.62
CA ALA A 35 7.97 20.53 9.73
C ALA A 35 6.45 20.47 9.51
N SER A 36 5.97 20.68 8.28
CA SER A 36 4.53 20.68 7.96
C SER A 36 3.84 19.37 8.31
N TYR A 37 4.53 18.22 8.13
CA TYR A 37 3.99 16.92 8.56
C TYR A 37 3.69 16.85 10.06
N ARG A 38 4.40 17.65 10.88
CA ARG A 38 4.25 17.65 12.34
C ARG A 38 3.40 18.79 12.87
N THR A 39 3.01 19.76 12.06
CA THR A 39 2.14 20.85 12.48
C THR A 39 0.77 20.35 12.93
N LEU A 40 0.28 20.91 14.04
CA LEU A 40 -1.07 20.69 14.54
C LEU A 40 -1.71 22.04 14.93
N PRO A 41 -3.01 22.24 14.64
CA PRO A 41 -3.84 21.39 13.80
C PRO A 41 -3.33 21.36 12.34
N LEU A 42 -3.67 20.31 11.60
CA LEU A 42 -3.17 20.15 10.22
C LEU A 42 -3.64 21.27 9.28
N SER A 43 -4.73 21.96 9.60
CA SER A 43 -5.17 23.18 8.91
C SER A 43 -4.16 24.34 8.93
N LEU A 44 -3.12 24.28 9.78
CA LEU A 44 -2.03 25.25 9.79
C LEU A 44 -0.75 24.71 9.13
N ALA A 45 -0.80 23.50 8.54
CA ALA A 45 0.40 22.88 7.97
C ALA A 45 0.86 23.59 6.69
N ASP A 46 -0.05 24.16 5.91
CA ASP A 46 0.27 24.95 4.72
C ASP A 46 0.85 26.33 5.09
N ASP A 47 0.42 26.96 6.19
CA ASP A 47 1.02 28.20 6.72
C ASP A 47 2.54 28.06 6.95
N SER A 48 3.00 26.87 7.35
CA SER A 48 4.45 26.59 7.51
C SER A 48 5.25 26.78 6.21
N THR A 49 4.56 26.72 5.07
CA THR A 49 5.13 26.91 3.72
C THR A 49 5.12 28.36 3.26
N GLY A 50 4.48 29.25 4.01
CA GLY A 50 4.46 30.71 3.79
C GLY A 50 3.30 31.22 2.94
N ALA A 51 2.32 30.37 2.62
CA ALA A 51 1.09 30.75 1.94
C ALA A 51 0.02 29.66 2.10
N ALA A 52 -1.25 30.09 2.06
CA ALA A 52 -2.39 29.20 2.13
C ALA A 52 -2.52 28.33 0.86
N ASN A 53 -2.94 27.09 1.04
CA ASN A 53 -3.11 26.10 -0.02
C ASN A 53 -4.53 25.53 -0.01
N ALA A 54 -5.40 26.13 -0.83
CA ALA A 54 -6.82 25.76 -0.90
C ALA A 54 -7.04 24.25 -1.12
N PHE A 55 -6.25 23.58 -1.96
CA PHE A 55 -6.42 22.15 -2.21
C PHE A 55 -6.12 21.29 -0.97
N PHE A 56 -5.04 21.60 -0.24
CA PHE A 56 -4.68 20.85 0.98
C PHE A 56 -5.77 20.98 2.03
N ASP A 57 -6.27 22.20 2.20
CA ASP A 57 -7.31 22.58 3.14
C ASP A 57 -8.65 21.91 2.81
N ASP A 58 -9.03 21.89 1.52
CA ASP A 58 -10.22 21.18 1.04
C ASP A 58 -10.11 19.67 1.27
N TRP A 59 -8.95 19.06 1.00
CA TRP A 59 -8.77 17.63 1.24
C TRP A 59 -8.98 17.28 2.72
N LEU A 60 -8.45 18.08 3.64
CA LEU A 60 -8.66 17.89 5.08
C LEU A 60 -10.13 18.05 5.51
N ARG A 61 -10.89 18.93 4.86
CA ARG A 61 -12.34 19.12 5.12
C ARG A 61 -13.21 17.99 4.59
N HIS A 62 -12.71 17.22 3.62
CA HIS A 62 -13.43 16.13 2.95
C HIS A 62 -12.82 14.75 3.25
N PRO A 63 -12.86 14.25 4.52
CA PRO A 63 -12.26 12.97 4.90
C PRO A 63 -13.03 11.74 4.43
N HIS A 64 -14.20 11.94 3.81
CA HIS A 64 -15.06 10.90 3.29
C HIS A 64 -15.27 11.10 1.80
N ASN A 65 -15.67 10.03 1.08
CA ASN A 65 -15.89 10.07 -0.37
C ASN A 65 -17.23 10.78 -0.73
N ASP A 66 -17.36 12.03 -0.33
CA ASP A 66 -18.55 12.88 -0.49
C ASP A 66 -18.62 13.58 -1.86
N ASP A 67 -19.56 14.51 -1.99
CA ASP A 67 -19.87 15.23 -3.25
C ASP A 67 -18.65 15.96 -3.83
N TYR A 68 -17.73 16.46 -2.98
CA TYR A 68 -16.50 17.10 -3.44
C TYR A 68 -15.63 16.14 -4.25
N TRP A 69 -15.52 14.90 -3.80
CA TRP A 69 -14.78 13.85 -4.52
C TRP A 69 -15.54 13.29 -5.71
N GLN A 70 -16.87 13.12 -5.59
CA GLN A 70 -17.70 12.63 -6.68
C GLN A 70 -17.70 13.59 -7.89
N ALA A 71 -17.69 14.90 -7.65
CA ALA A 71 -17.59 15.91 -8.71
C ALA A 71 -16.31 15.78 -9.56
N GLN A 72 -15.26 15.15 -9.02
CA GLN A 72 -13.96 14.94 -9.65
C GLN A 72 -13.76 13.49 -10.14
N ALA A 73 -14.81 12.66 -10.05
CA ALA A 73 -14.76 11.27 -10.48
C ALA A 73 -15.06 11.14 -11.99
N PHE A 74 -14.01 11.06 -12.81
CA PHE A 74 -14.14 10.93 -14.27
C PHE A 74 -14.16 9.48 -14.77
N ARG A 75 -14.36 8.49 -13.89
CA ARG A 75 -14.40 7.07 -14.26
C ARG A 75 -15.55 6.80 -15.22
N ARG A 76 -15.22 6.56 -16.49
CA ARG A 76 -16.18 6.21 -17.55
C ARG A 76 -15.60 5.07 -18.40
N PRO A 77 -16.37 4.01 -18.68
CA PRO A 77 -15.91 2.95 -19.57
C PRO A 77 -15.61 3.53 -20.95
N VAL A 78 -14.45 3.18 -21.51
CA VAL A 78 -14.09 3.52 -22.90
C VAL A 78 -13.87 2.23 -23.70
N ARG A 79 -14.15 2.28 -25.00
CA ARG A 79 -13.91 1.17 -25.94
C ARG A 79 -12.56 1.29 -26.66
N THR A 80 -11.87 2.40 -26.49
CA THR A 80 -10.54 2.64 -27.06
C THR A 80 -9.53 1.68 -26.44
N PRO A 81 -8.58 1.14 -27.22
CA PRO A 81 -7.43 0.42 -26.68
C PRO A 81 -6.70 1.26 -25.62
N ALA A 82 -6.47 0.67 -24.45
CA ALA A 82 -5.79 1.32 -23.34
C ALA A 82 -4.53 0.53 -22.96
N PHE A 83 -3.38 1.19 -22.98
CA PHE A 83 -2.13 0.63 -22.48
C PHE A 83 -1.74 1.36 -21.21
N SER A 84 -1.77 0.66 -20.09
CA SER A 84 -1.51 1.20 -18.76
C SER A 84 -0.26 0.55 -18.18
N ILE A 85 0.67 1.38 -17.71
CA ILE A 85 1.80 0.96 -16.89
C ILE A 85 1.52 1.43 -15.46
N ALA A 86 1.63 0.51 -14.52
CA ALA A 86 1.49 0.73 -13.09
C ALA A 86 2.74 0.20 -12.36
N GLY A 87 2.91 0.62 -11.11
CA GLY A 87 3.97 0.15 -10.22
C GLY A 87 3.41 -0.46 -8.95
N TRP A 88 4.03 -1.52 -8.42
CA TRP A 88 3.64 -2.10 -7.13
C TRP A 88 3.69 -1.08 -5.98
N TYR A 89 4.55 -0.07 -6.08
CA TYR A 89 4.66 1.02 -5.11
C TYR A 89 4.20 2.37 -5.66
N ASP A 90 3.39 2.37 -6.73
CA ASP A 90 2.83 3.59 -7.31
C ASP A 90 1.52 4.00 -6.62
N ILE A 91 1.38 5.28 -6.33
CA ILE A 91 0.24 5.88 -5.62
C ILE A 91 -1.12 5.65 -6.30
N PHE A 92 -1.13 5.34 -7.60
CA PHE A 92 -2.33 5.08 -8.38
C PHE A 92 -2.62 3.60 -8.59
N LEU A 93 -1.79 2.67 -8.10
CA LEU A 93 -1.91 1.23 -8.36
C LEU A 93 -3.34 0.69 -8.20
N GLU A 94 -3.94 0.91 -7.02
CA GLU A 94 -5.29 0.42 -6.72
C GLU A 94 -6.35 1.03 -7.64
N ALA A 95 -6.23 2.33 -7.95
CA ALA A 95 -7.15 3.01 -8.85
C ALA A 95 -7.00 2.51 -10.30
N GLN A 96 -5.77 2.37 -10.80
CA GLN A 96 -5.48 1.87 -12.14
C GLN A 96 -5.96 0.42 -12.34
N ILE A 97 -5.76 -0.45 -11.34
CA ILE A 97 -6.29 -1.81 -11.34
C ILE A 97 -7.82 -1.77 -11.43
N LYS A 98 -8.49 -1.00 -10.56
CA LYS A 98 -9.96 -0.86 -10.55
C LYS A 98 -10.48 -0.33 -11.89
N ASP A 99 -9.85 0.69 -12.46
CA ASP A 99 -10.25 1.29 -13.73
C ASP A 99 -10.13 0.29 -14.88
N PHE A 100 -9.03 -0.46 -14.94
CA PHE A 100 -8.81 -1.47 -15.98
C PHE A 100 -9.77 -2.66 -15.88
N ILE A 101 -10.12 -3.08 -14.65
CA ILE A 101 -11.14 -4.11 -14.41
C ILE A 101 -12.53 -3.60 -14.77
N ALA A 102 -12.85 -2.34 -14.45
CA ALA A 102 -14.14 -1.72 -14.71
C ALA A 102 -14.46 -1.62 -16.22
N LEU A 103 -13.45 -1.66 -17.09
CA LEU A 103 -13.67 -1.82 -18.54
C LEU A 103 -14.47 -3.10 -18.85
N GLY A 104 -14.32 -4.17 -18.05
CA GLY A 104 -15.15 -5.38 -18.12
C GLY A 104 -15.30 -5.94 -19.53
N LYS A 105 -16.55 -6.18 -19.95
CA LYS A 105 -16.89 -6.62 -21.32
C LYS A 105 -16.64 -5.56 -22.39
N ASN A 106 -16.56 -4.28 -22.02
CA ASN A 106 -16.27 -3.18 -22.95
C ASN A 106 -14.77 -2.99 -23.19
N ARG A 107 -13.90 -3.73 -22.48
CA ARG A 107 -12.45 -3.66 -22.65
C ARG A 107 -12.08 -4.05 -24.07
N HIS A 108 -11.40 -3.15 -24.77
CA HIS A 108 -10.84 -3.46 -26.07
C HIS A 108 -9.88 -4.67 -25.98
N PRO A 109 -9.90 -5.62 -26.93
CA PRO A 109 -9.02 -6.80 -26.90
C PRO A 109 -7.52 -6.47 -26.81
N ASN A 110 -7.11 -5.33 -27.38
CA ASN A 110 -5.72 -4.85 -27.33
C ASN A 110 -5.36 -4.13 -26.03
N SER A 111 -6.29 -3.84 -25.12
CA SER A 111 -5.95 -3.16 -23.88
C SER A 111 -4.99 -4.01 -23.02
N ARG A 112 -3.98 -3.38 -22.43
CA ARG A 112 -2.96 -4.00 -21.58
C ARG A 112 -2.80 -3.23 -20.28
N LEU A 113 -2.65 -3.96 -19.17
CA LEU A 113 -2.19 -3.44 -17.88
C LEU A 113 -0.90 -4.16 -17.51
N ILE A 114 0.17 -3.39 -17.37
CA ILE A 114 1.49 -3.87 -17.01
C ILE A 114 1.84 -3.31 -15.64
N ILE A 115 2.12 -4.19 -14.67
CA ILE A 115 2.48 -3.78 -13.31
C ILE A 115 3.90 -4.24 -13.02
N GLY A 116 4.82 -3.28 -12.88
CA GLY A 116 6.23 -3.53 -12.61
C GLY A 116 6.65 -3.16 -11.19
N PRO A 117 7.94 -3.33 -10.85
CA PRO A 117 8.49 -3.01 -9.54
C PRO A 117 8.77 -1.50 -9.38
N PHE A 118 7.82 -0.67 -9.81
CA PHE A 118 7.98 0.79 -9.89
C PHE A 118 7.34 1.51 -8.73
N ALA A 119 7.84 2.71 -8.50
CA ALA A 119 7.18 3.75 -7.71
C ALA A 119 6.83 4.94 -8.61
N HIS A 120 6.10 5.91 -8.06
CA HIS A 120 5.65 7.06 -8.82
C HIS A 120 6.82 7.88 -9.38
N GLY A 121 6.81 8.11 -10.70
CA GLY A 121 7.89 8.81 -11.41
C GLY A 121 9.21 8.04 -11.50
N GLN A 122 9.27 6.80 -11.02
CA GLN A 122 10.50 5.99 -10.98
C GLN A 122 10.28 4.64 -11.68
N ILE A 123 10.40 4.63 -13.01
CA ILE A 123 10.22 3.44 -13.87
C ILE A 123 11.46 2.50 -13.84
N ALA A 124 12.50 2.91 -13.13
CA ALA A 124 13.64 2.06 -12.78
C ALA A 124 14.20 2.61 -11.48
N ILE A 125 13.74 2.09 -10.34
CA ILE A 125 14.46 2.33 -9.10
C ILE A 125 15.68 1.39 -9.17
N PRO A 126 16.94 1.88 -9.21
CA PRO A 126 18.08 1.04 -8.92
C PRO A 126 17.93 0.65 -7.46
N THR A 127 17.26 -0.46 -7.25
CA THR A 127 16.97 -1.00 -5.94
C THR A 127 17.65 -2.34 -5.83
N ASP A 128 18.01 -2.72 -4.61
CA ASP A 128 18.36 -4.10 -4.27
C ASP A 128 17.19 -5.08 -4.53
N PHE A 129 16.03 -4.58 -4.94
CA PHE A 129 14.75 -5.26 -4.91
C PHE A 129 14.21 -5.60 -6.31
N GLY A 130 14.90 -5.22 -7.40
CA GLY A 130 14.55 -5.63 -8.76
C GLY A 130 15.69 -5.44 -9.75
N ASP A 131 15.98 -6.45 -10.56
CA ASP A 131 16.99 -6.35 -11.62
C ASP A 131 16.42 -5.55 -12.80
N ALA A 132 16.91 -4.33 -12.98
CA ALA A 132 16.47 -3.44 -14.05
C ALA A 132 16.66 -4.05 -15.45
N GLY A 133 17.67 -4.92 -15.62
CA GLY A 133 17.90 -5.66 -16.87
C GLY A 133 16.84 -6.71 -17.16
N LYS A 134 16.06 -7.16 -16.15
CA LYS A 134 15.00 -8.16 -16.28
C LYS A 134 13.62 -7.55 -16.52
N MET A 135 13.47 -6.23 -16.38
CA MET A 135 12.19 -5.54 -16.56
C MET A 135 11.81 -5.40 -18.04
N GLY A 136 12.78 -5.46 -18.94
CA GLY A 136 12.58 -5.23 -20.38
C GLY A 136 12.45 -3.75 -20.75
N ARG A 137 12.20 -3.47 -22.03
CA ARG A 137 12.17 -2.11 -22.57
C ARG A 137 10.73 -1.60 -22.64
N LEU A 138 10.18 -1.15 -21.51
CA LEU A 138 8.76 -0.73 -21.44
C LEU A 138 8.39 0.43 -22.38
N TYR A 139 9.32 1.33 -22.70
CA TYR A 139 9.09 2.39 -23.70
C TYR A 139 8.93 1.82 -25.11
N ASP A 140 9.75 0.85 -25.50
CA ASP A 140 9.61 0.13 -26.76
C ASP A 140 8.27 -0.60 -26.82
N LEU A 141 7.83 -1.15 -25.68
CA LEU A 141 6.54 -1.82 -25.56
C LEU A 141 5.35 -0.87 -25.76
N ALA A 142 5.40 0.32 -25.16
CA ALA A 142 4.40 1.38 -25.36
C ALA A 142 4.39 1.87 -26.81
N HIS A 143 5.57 2.08 -27.41
CA HIS A 143 5.70 2.44 -28.82
C HIS A 143 5.14 1.37 -29.75
N SER A 144 5.38 0.10 -29.43
CA SER A 144 4.84 -1.06 -30.16
C SER A 144 3.31 -1.11 -30.07
N PHE A 145 2.76 -0.94 -28.87
CA PHE A 145 1.31 -0.86 -28.67
C PHE A 145 0.68 0.27 -29.51
N LEU A 146 1.27 1.47 -29.49
CA LEU A 146 0.76 2.61 -30.27
C LEU A 146 0.85 2.34 -31.77
N SER A 147 1.97 1.78 -32.24
CA SER A 147 2.16 1.44 -33.64
C SER A 147 1.11 0.45 -34.14
N GLN A 148 0.81 -0.61 -33.38
CA GLN A 148 -0.22 -1.61 -33.70
C GLN A 148 -1.65 -1.07 -33.63
N THR A 149 -1.87 -0.06 -32.80
CA THR A 149 -3.21 0.48 -32.56
C THR A 149 -3.58 1.57 -33.58
N ILE A 150 -2.61 2.36 -34.03
CA ILE A 150 -2.85 3.56 -34.85
C ILE A 150 -2.58 3.30 -36.33
N LYS A 151 -1.57 2.49 -36.68
CA LYS A 151 -1.30 2.12 -38.07
C LYS A 151 -2.15 0.91 -38.42
N ASP A 152 -2.61 0.81 -39.67
CA ASP A 152 -3.12 -0.47 -40.17
C ASP A 152 -2.10 -1.56 -39.82
N PRO A 153 -2.55 -2.76 -39.39
CA PRO A 153 -1.66 -3.86 -39.04
C PRO A 153 -0.93 -4.32 -40.32
N VAL A 154 0.09 -3.56 -40.72
CA VAL A 154 1.13 -4.04 -41.61
C VAL A 154 1.74 -5.22 -40.88
N ASP A 155 1.94 -6.33 -41.59
CA ASP A 155 2.74 -7.47 -41.14
C ASP A 155 4.10 -6.96 -40.65
N SER A 156 4.15 -6.55 -39.39
CA SER A 156 5.32 -6.04 -38.74
C SER A 156 5.90 -7.24 -38.02
N PRO A 157 7.03 -7.81 -38.47
CA PRO A 157 7.67 -8.99 -37.88
C PRO A 157 8.34 -8.66 -36.52
N VAL A 158 7.78 -7.71 -35.79
CA VAL A 158 8.40 -6.77 -34.87
C VAL A 158 7.31 -6.53 -33.81
N TYR A 159 7.22 -7.24 -32.68
CA TYR A 159 8.21 -7.97 -31.92
C TYR A 159 7.49 -8.98 -31.02
N ALA A 160 8.13 -10.13 -30.82
CA ALA A 160 7.80 -11.13 -29.81
C ALA A 160 8.10 -10.66 -28.38
N ASP A 161 7.69 -9.45 -28.01
CA ASP A 161 7.76 -9.00 -26.62
C ASP A 161 6.61 -9.65 -25.86
N SER A 162 6.95 -10.75 -25.18
CA SER A 162 6.04 -11.70 -24.56
C SER A 162 4.93 -11.06 -23.72
N LEU A 163 5.18 -9.90 -23.11
CA LEU A 163 4.31 -9.25 -22.14
C LEU A 163 2.96 -8.77 -22.71
N MET A 164 2.82 -8.64 -24.03
CA MET A 164 1.56 -8.24 -24.67
C MET A 164 0.64 -9.41 -25.05
N HIS A 165 1.02 -10.67 -24.79
CA HIS A 165 0.20 -11.85 -25.14
C HIS A 165 -1.09 -11.98 -24.31
N LYS A 166 -1.15 -11.34 -23.14
CA LYS A 166 -2.34 -11.34 -22.28
C LYS A 166 -2.68 -9.93 -21.83
N PRO A 167 -3.94 -9.64 -21.43
CA PRO A 167 -4.34 -8.31 -20.98
C PRO A 167 -3.61 -7.83 -19.72
N PHE A 168 -3.04 -8.74 -18.93
CA PHE A 168 -2.27 -8.39 -17.75
C PHE A 168 -0.87 -9.00 -17.76
N ALA A 169 0.13 -8.21 -17.39
CA ALA A 169 1.50 -8.63 -17.11
C ALA A 169 1.96 -8.07 -15.77
N PHE A 170 2.58 -8.92 -14.95
CA PHE A 170 2.96 -8.64 -13.56
C PHE A 170 4.41 -9.00 -13.34
N PHE A 171 5.24 -8.05 -12.92
CA PHE A 171 6.60 -8.38 -12.50
C PHE A 171 6.58 -8.91 -11.07
N ILE A 172 7.22 -10.04 -10.83
CA ILE A 172 7.34 -10.61 -9.49
C ILE A 172 8.68 -10.16 -8.92
N ILE A 173 8.62 -9.21 -7.99
CA ILE A 173 9.76 -8.68 -7.23
C ILE A 173 10.50 -9.85 -6.56
N HIS A 174 11.82 -9.74 -6.49
CA HIS A 174 12.76 -10.74 -5.97
C HIS A 174 12.89 -12.03 -6.82
N ALA A 175 11.80 -12.54 -7.42
CA ALA A 175 11.88 -13.59 -8.43
C ALA A 175 12.40 -13.10 -9.80
N ASN A 176 12.38 -11.77 -10.03
CA ASN A 176 12.82 -11.10 -11.26
C ASN A 176 12.23 -11.71 -12.54
N LYS A 177 10.92 -12.00 -12.51
CA LYS A 177 10.20 -12.63 -13.63
C LYS A 177 8.85 -11.99 -13.89
N TRP A 178 8.43 -11.99 -15.14
CA TRP A 178 7.08 -11.57 -15.52
C TRP A 178 6.11 -12.76 -15.49
N VAL A 179 4.91 -12.53 -14.96
CA VAL A 179 3.77 -13.45 -14.99
C VAL A 179 2.63 -12.79 -15.75
N MET A 180 2.01 -13.52 -16.67
CA MET A 180 0.92 -13.00 -17.48
C MET A 180 -0.41 -13.68 -17.17
N SER A 181 -1.49 -12.90 -17.08
CA SER A 181 -2.84 -13.40 -16.79
C SER A 181 -3.90 -12.83 -17.73
N LYS A 182 -4.99 -13.58 -17.91
CA LYS A 182 -6.21 -13.12 -18.60
C LYS A 182 -7.10 -12.25 -17.71
N GLN A 183 -6.90 -12.31 -16.40
CA GLN A 183 -7.73 -11.64 -15.39
C GLN A 183 -6.90 -11.16 -14.19
N TRP A 184 -7.49 -10.21 -13.46
CA TRP A 184 -7.04 -9.82 -12.13
C TRP A 184 -8.12 -10.13 -11.09
N PRO A 185 -7.76 -10.71 -9.93
CA PRO A 185 -6.47 -11.38 -9.65
C PRO A 185 -6.25 -12.59 -10.59
N PRO A 186 -5.01 -13.07 -10.77
CA PRO A 186 -4.77 -14.29 -11.54
C PRO A 186 -5.57 -15.48 -11.02
N GLU A 187 -6.07 -16.33 -11.92
CA GLU A 187 -6.91 -17.50 -11.56
C GLU A 187 -6.15 -18.52 -10.69
N GLN A 188 -4.84 -18.59 -10.89
CA GLN A 188 -3.93 -19.44 -10.14
C GLN A 188 -3.69 -18.92 -8.71
N SER A 189 -3.90 -17.63 -8.44
CA SER A 189 -3.74 -17.06 -7.10
C SER A 189 -4.82 -17.60 -6.15
N LYS A 190 -4.41 -18.30 -5.10
CA LYS A 190 -5.30 -18.80 -4.04
C LYS A 190 -5.19 -17.93 -2.79
N PHE A 191 -6.33 -17.49 -2.27
CA PHE A 191 -6.37 -16.70 -1.05
C PHE A 191 -6.25 -17.60 0.18
N VAL A 192 -5.10 -17.53 0.86
CA VAL A 192 -4.78 -18.32 2.04
C VAL A 192 -4.75 -17.43 3.27
N ARG A 193 -5.33 -17.92 4.37
CA ARG A 193 -5.32 -17.23 5.66
C ARG A 193 -4.06 -17.56 6.44
N TYR A 194 -3.32 -16.53 6.85
CA TYR A 194 -2.21 -16.64 7.80
C TYR A 194 -2.64 -16.00 9.11
N TYR A 195 -2.93 -16.83 10.10
CA TYR A 195 -3.43 -16.42 11.40
C TYR A 195 -2.30 -15.97 12.32
N LEU A 196 -2.60 -14.94 13.10
CA LEU A 196 -1.80 -14.50 14.23
C LEU A 196 -1.95 -15.52 15.38
N GLY A 197 -0.86 -15.80 16.08
CA GLY A 197 -0.81 -16.85 17.09
C GLY A 197 0.14 -16.55 18.24
N PRO A 198 0.19 -17.45 19.24
CA PRO A 198 0.98 -17.27 20.45
C PRO A 198 2.46 -17.07 20.14
N LYS A 199 3.14 -16.31 20.99
CA LYS A 199 4.60 -16.02 20.90
C LYS A 199 5.03 -15.44 19.55
N GLY A 200 4.17 -14.66 18.90
CA GLY A 200 4.49 -14.03 17.61
C GLY A 200 4.50 -15.02 16.44
N THR A 201 3.71 -16.09 16.50
CA THR A 201 3.63 -17.06 15.39
C THR A 201 2.67 -16.57 14.31
N LEU A 202 3.05 -16.72 13.04
CA LEU A 202 2.19 -16.54 11.87
C LEU A 202 2.04 -17.89 11.13
N SER A 203 0.82 -18.43 11.03
CA SER A 203 0.64 -19.77 10.43
C SER A 203 -0.68 -19.94 9.70
N ILE A 204 -0.78 -20.95 8.82
CA ILE A 204 -2.04 -21.30 8.15
C ILE A 204 -3.03 -22.04 9.07
N ASN A 205 -2.58 -22.47 10.26
CA ASN A 205 -3.40 -23.18 11.22
C ASN A 205 -4.19 -22.15 12.06
N LYS A 206 -5.50 -22.33 12.13
CA LYS A 206 -6.36 -21.47 12.93
C LYS A 206 -5.98 -21.61 14.42
N PRO A 207 -5.84 -20.51 15.18
CA PRO A 207 -5.50 -20.57 16.60
C PRO A 207 -6.61 -21.24 17.40
N THR A 208 -6.22 -22.11 18.33
CA THR A 208 -7.12 -22.87 19.22
C THR A 208 -7.23 -22.26 20.61
N VAL A 209 -6.31 -21.37 20.97
CA VAL A 209 -6.25 -20.71 22.29
C VAL A 209 -6.54 -19.22 22.10
N THR A 210 -7.39 -18.67 22.96
CA THR A 210 -7.68 -17.24 23.00
C THR A 210 -6.59 -16.52 23.76
N GLU A 211 -5.88 -15.64 23.08
CA GLU A 211 -4.84 -14.77 23.65
C GLU A 211 -4.89 -13.38 23.02
N SER A 212 -4.03 -12.48 23.49
CA SER A 212 -3.90 -11.14 22.93
C SER A 212 -2.50 -10.58 23.19
N ALA A 213 -2.12 -9.58 22.40
CA ALA A 213 -0.94 -8.76 22.64
C ALA A 213 -1.35 -7.29 22.72
N THR A 214 -0.65 -6.53 23.57
CA THR A 214 -0.88 -5.10 23.76
C THR A 214 0.39 -4.32 23.49
N PHE A 215 0.24 -3.15 22.88
CA PHE A 215 1.32 -2.18 22.66
C PHE A 215 0.81 -0.76 22.92
N VAL A 216 1.72 0.16 23.20
CA VAL A 216 1.40 1.56 23.52
C VAL A 216 1.67 2.43 22.32
N TYR A 217 0.67 3.17 21.84
CA TYR A 217 0.82 4.14 20.76
C TYR A 217 0.86 5.57 21.30
N ASP A 218 1.95 6.28 21.02
CA ASP A 218 2.12 7.70 21.29
C ASP A 218 2.16 8.50 19.98
N PRO A 219 1.14 9.33 19.69
CA PRO A 219 1.14 10.18 18.49
C PRO A 219 2.32 11.16 18.42
N GLN A 220 2.97 11.51 19.52
CA GLN A 220 4.15 12.39 19.50
C GLN A 220 5.41 11.65 19.02
N ASN A 221 5.45 10.32 19.21
CA ASN A 221 6.50 9.41 18.77
C ASN A 221 5.93 8.30 17.85
N PRO A 222 5.35 8.66 16.69
CA PRO A 222 4.67 7.70 15.84
C PRO A 222 5.69 6.72 15.24
N TYR A 223 5.28 5.45 15.11
CA TYR A 223 5.99 4.47 14.30
C TYR A 223 6.24 5.01 12.88
N PRO A 224 7.50 5.02 12.43
CA PRO A 224 7.87 5.65 11.16
C PRO A 224 7.55 4.76 9.97
N SER A 225 7.06 5.36 8.88
CA SER A 225 6.99 4.70 7.58
C SER A 225 8.36 4.72 6.90
N LEU A 226 8.85 3.56 6.48
CA LEU A 226 10.04 3.41 5.65
C LEU A 226 9.61 2.70 4.37
N GLY A 227 9.76 3.34 3.22
CA GLY A 227 9.23 2.79 1.97
C GLY A 227 7.71 2.91 1.88
N GLY A 228 7.14 2.07 1.04
CA GLY A 228 5.71 2.01 0.79
C GLY A 228 5.27 2.87 -0.39
N THR A 229 3.97 3.06 -0.48
CA THR A 229 3.32 3.70 -1.63
C THR A 229 2.87 5.11 -1.28
N PHE A 230 3.71 6.09 -1.60
CA PHE A 230 3.46 7.53 -1.43
C PHE A 230 4.27 8.35 -2.45
N LEU A 231 4.01 9.65 -2.56
CA LEU A 231 4.85 10.55 -3.35
C LEU A 231 5.93 11.14 -2.45
N GLY A 232 7.21 10.92 -2.74
CA GLY A 232 8.30 11.53 -1.99
C GLY A 232 9.62 10.75 -2.05
N ILE A 233 10.60 11.21 -1.28
CA ILE A 233 11.90 10.54 -1.13
C ILE A 233 11.71 9.26 -0.30
N GLY A 234 12.34 8.17 -0.74
CA GLY A 234 12.28 6.89 -0.03
C GLY A 234 11.00 6.09 -0.27
N VAL A 235 10.24 6.41 -1.32
CA VAL A 235 9.14 5.57 -1.83
C VAL A 235 9.67 4.22 -2.32
N GLY A 236 8.84 3.17 -2.24
CA GLY A 236 9.16 1.85 -2.75
C GLY A 236 9.53 0.84 -1.66
N PRO A 237 10.16 -0.28 -2.02
CA PRO A 237 10.68 -1.23 -1.05
C PRO A 237 11.80 -0.59 -0.22
N ALA A 238 11.77 -0.78 1.10
CA ALA A 238 12.76 -0.22 2.00
C ALA A 238 13.10 -1.18 3.15
N TRP A 239 14.35 -1.10 3.61
CA TRP A 239 14.84 -1.84 4.78
C TRP A 239 14.11 -1.39 6.05
N GLN A 240 13.67 -2.36 6.85
CA GLN A 240 12.86 -2.15 8.05
C GLN A 240 13.65 -2.38 9.35
N ASN A 241 14.93 -2.75 9.25
CA ASN A 241 15.76 -3.13 10.40
C ASN A 241 15.84 -2.05 11.49
N SER A 242 15.79 -0.76 11.13
CA SER A 242 15.76 0.35 12.11
C SER A 242 14.48 0.40 12.96
N ASN A 243 13.42 -0.30 12.55
CA ASN A 243 12.15 -0.38 13.29
C ASN A 243 12.05 -1.61 14.19
N VAL A 244 13.03 -2.53 14.18
CA VAL A 244 12.95 -3.79 14.95
C VAL A 244 12.86 -3.53 16.46
N GLU A 245 13.55 -2.51 16.95
CA GLU A 245 13.60 -2.15 18.38
C GLU A 245 12.39 -1.29 18.84
N ARG A 246 11.43 -1.01 17.96
CA ARG A 246 10.19 -0.29 18.33
C ARG A 246 9.36 -1.15 19.29
N THR A 247 8.80 -0.51 20.32
CA THR A 247 7.96 -1.14 21.35
C THR A 247 6.46 -0.87 21.17
N ASP A 248 6.08 0.00 20.23
CA ASP A 248 4.69 0.32 19.88
C ASP A 248 4.16 -0.55 18.72
N GLN A 249 4.64 -1.79 18.66
CA GLN A 249 4.27 -2.76 17.64
C GLN A 249 4.14 -4.15 18.24
N VAL A 250 3.47 -5.02 17.52
CA VAL A 250 3.55 -6.48 17.74
C VAL A 250 3.95 -7.15 16.43
N VAL A 251 4.79 -8.19 16.55
CA VAL A 251 5.42 -8.85 15.40
C VAL A 251 5.02 -10.31 15.36
N PHE A 252 4.69 -10.79 14.16
CA PHE A 252 4.38 -12.19 13.90
C PHE A 252 5.20 -12.70 12.73
N GLU A 253 5.81 -13.88 12.86
CA GLU A 253 6.64 -14.49 11.82
C GLU A 253 6.22 -15.92 11.52
N SER A 254 6.31 -16.31 10.25
CA SER A 254 6.15 -17.70 9.84
C SER A 254 7.35 -18.54 10.26
N ALA A 255 7.19 -19.87 10.18
CA ALA A 255 8.35 -20.75 10.07
C ALA A 255 9.19 -20.35 8.84
N THR A 256 10.47 -20.68 8.88
CA THR A 256 11.35 -20.56 7.72
C THR A 256 10.77 -21.34 6.55
N LEU A 257 10.66 -20.69 5.40
CA LEU A 257 10.05 -21.24 4.21
C LEU A 257 10.92 -22.35 3.62
N SER A 258 10.34 -23.55 3.43
CA SER A 258 10.97 -24.68 2.74
C SER A 258 10.76 -24.66 1.22
N ALA A 259 9.86 -23.80 0.73
CA ALA A 259 9.55 -23.57 -0.68
C ALA A 259 9.30 -22.07 -0.90
N PRO A 260 9.56 -21.51 -2.09
CA PRO A 260 9.30 -20.10 -2.34
C PRO A 260 7.81 -19.77 -2.19
N LEU A 261 7.50 -18.63 -1.59
CA LEU A 261 6.14 -18.13 -1.39
C LEU A 261 5.91 -16.93 -2.31
N THR A 262 5.10 -17.10 -3.35
CA THR A 262 4.80 -16.02 -4.31
C THR A 262 3.48 -15.36 -3.96
N LEU A 263 3.52 -14.06 -3.64
CA LEU A 263 2.36 -13.21 -3.43
C LEU A 263 2.03 -12.48 -4.74
N LEU A 264 0.85 -12.74 -5.32
CA LEU A 264 0.40 -12.06 -6.53
C LEU A 264 -1.11 -11.80 -6.51
N GLY A 265 -1.49 -10.57 -6.15
CA GLY A 265 -2.90 -10.18 -6.02
C GLY A 265 -3.10 -9.12 -4.93
N PRO A 266 -4.36 -8.85 -4.53
CA PRO A 266 -4.68 -7.99 -3.40
C PRO A 266 -4.43 -8.69 -2.06
N LEU A 267 -3.76 -8.00 -1.13
CA LEU A 267 -3.53 -8.45 0.25
C LEU A 267 -4.56 -7.79 1.17
N GLN A 268 -4.98 -8.50 2.21
CA GLN A 268 -5.90 -7.96 3.21
C GLN A 268 -5.51 -8.40 4.61
N ALA A 269 -5.88 -7.60 5.60
CA ALA A 269 -5.87 -7.98 7.01
C ALA A 269 -7.30 -8.04 7.54
N GLU A 270 -7.56 -9.00 8.42
CA GLU A 270 -8.74 -9.05 9.26
C GLU A 270 -8.30 -9.22 10.71
N LEU A 271 -8.52 -8.20 11.53
CA LEU A 271 -8.00 -8.13 12.89
C LEU A 271 -9.14 -7.94 13.89
N TYR A 272 -8.95 -8.48 15.09
CA TYR A 272 -9.83 -8.29 16.24
C TYR A 272 -9.09 -7.43 17.25
N VAL A 273 -9.57 -6.19 17.43
CA VAL A 273 -8.81 -5.15 18.15
C VAL A 273 -9.64 -4.42 19.19
N THR A 274 -8.97 -3.86 20.19
CA THR A 274 -9.52 -2.86 21.13
C THR A 274 -8.54 -1.72 21.34
N SER A 275 -9.06 -0.57 21.75
CA SER A 275 -8.28 0.60 22.12
C SER A 275 -8.93 1.35 23.28
N ASP A 276 -8.13 1.88 24.20
CA ASP A 276 -8.63 2.78 25.26
C ASP A 276 -8.79 4.25 24.81
N ALA A 277 -8.46 4.54 23.55
CA ALA A 277 -8.69 5.81 22.88
C ALA A 277 -10.16 6.01 22.45
N ALA A 278 -10.51 7.23 22.04
CA ALA A 278 -11.80 7.51 21.39
C ALA A 278 -11.80 7.07 19.91
N SER A 279 -10.67 7.25 19.23
CA SER A 279 -10.36 6.83 17.86
C SER A 279 -8.89 6.45 17.81
N THR A 280 -8.48 5.54 16.94
CA THR A 280 -7.06 5.22 16.69
C THR A 280 -6.95 4.60 15.30
N ASP A 281 -5.74 4.41 14.80
CA ASP A 281 -5.53 3.62 13.59
C ASP A 281 -4.90 2.27 13.96
N PHE A 282 -5.15 1.26 13.14
CA PHE A 282 -4.41 0.00 13.13
C PHE A 282 -3.86 -0.23 11.73
N PHE A 283 -2.58 -0.55 11.65
CA PHE A 283 -1.86 -0.85 10.43
C PHE A 283 -1.32 -2.27 10.47
N ALA A 284 -1.24 -2.92 9.32
CA ALA A 284 -0.48 -4.14 9.14
C ALA A 284 0.55 -3.95 8.02
N CYS A 285 1.79 -4.35 8.27
CA CYS A 285 2.87 -4.34 7.28
C CYS A 285 3.29 -5.77 6.99
N VAL A 286 3.28 -6.16 5.73
CA VAL A 286 3.76 -7.47 5.25
C VAL A 286 5.21 -7.31 4.82
N GLN A 287 6.09 -8.13 5.39
CA GLN A 287 7.53 -8.01 5.28
C GLN A 287 8.17 -9.35 4.93
N ASP A 288 9.34 -9.28 4.30
CA ASP A 288 10.18 -10.42 3.97
C ASP A 288 11.46 -10.39 4.83
N VAL A 289 11.67 -11.42 5.65
CA VAL A 289 12.87 -11.59 6.47
C VAL A 289 13.83 -12.54 5.75
N GLN A 290 15.01 -12.03 5.43
CA GLN A 290 16.05 -12.77 4.75
C GLN A 290 16.88 -13.60 5.73
N PRO A 291 17.61 -14.65 5.26
CA PRO A 291 18.46 -15.48 6.12
C PRO A 291 19.56 -14.72 6.87
N ASP A 292 20.02 -13.58 6.32
CA ASP A 292 21.02 -12.70 6.93
C ASP A 292 20.42 -11.71 7.96
N GLY A 293 19.11 -11.79 8.21
CA GLY A 293 18.38 -10.92 9.15
C GLY A 293 17.94 -9.58 8.56
N LYS A 294 18.19 -9.29 7.27
CA LYS A 294 17.60 -8.11 6.62
C LYS A 294 16.10 -8.27 6.48
N ILE A 295 15.38 -7.16 6.64
CA ILE A 295 13.92 -7.12 6.56
C ILE A 295 13.52 -6.07 5.55
N VAL A 296 12.75 -6.45 4.54
CA VAL A 296 12.20 -5.52 3.55
C VAL A 296 10.69 -5.47 3.65
N ASN A 297 10.12 -4.27 3.51
CA ASN A 297 8.68 -4.09 3.38
C ASN A 297 8.19 -4.53 2.00
N ILE A 298 7.12 -5.33 1.96
CA ILE A 298 6.44 -5.74 0.73
C ILE A 298 5.28 -4.80 0.45
N GLN A 299 4.34 -4.69 1.40
CA GLN A 299 3.15 -3.85 1.30
C GLN A 299 2.53 -3.64 2.68
N GLU A 300 1.79 -2.55 2.81
CA GLU A 300 1.17 -2.14 4.06
C GLU A 300 -0.10 -1.32 3.86
N GLY A 301 -1.00 -1.44 4.82
CA GLY A 301 -2.26 -0.71 4.85
C GLY A 301 -2.82 -0.64 6.26
N GLY A 302 -3.93 0.06 6.42
CA GLY A 302 -4.52 0.26 7.73
C GLY A 302 -5.97 0.70 7.65
N GLN A 303 -6.56 0.88 8.82
CA GLN A 303 -7.91 1.39 8.98
C GLN A 303 -8.03 2.19 10.29
N GLN A 304 -8.78 3.29 10.25
CA GLN A 304 -9.20 3.99 11.45
C GLN A 304 -10.28 3.19 12.20
N VAL A 305 -10.16 3.13 13.52
CA VAL A 305 -11.01 2.37 14.41
C VAL A 305 -11.54 3.28 15.51
N GLN A 306 -12.85 3.34 15.67
CA GLN A 306 -13.45 3.91 16.87
C GLN A 306 -13.06 3.04 18.06
N GLY A 307 -12.50 3.64 19.11
CA GLY A 307 -12.02 2.88 20.26
C GLY A 307 -13.14 2.39 21.19
N GLY A 308 -12.75 2.14 22.44
CA GLY A 308 -13.57 1.56 23.49
C GLY A 308 -13.19 0.11 23.83
N LYS A 309 -13.74 -0.38 24.95
CA LYS A 309 -13.42 -1.72 25.50
C LYS A 309 -13.99 -2.91 24.71
N LYS A 310 -14.84 -2.65 23.71
CA LYS A 310 -15.47 -3.72 22.92
C LYS A 310 -14.54 -4.14 21.80
N ILE A 311 -14.24 -5.45 21.71
CA ILE A 311 -13.49 -6.02 20.59
C ILE A 311 -14.21 -5.74 19.28
N ARG A 312 -13.50 -5.15 18.32
CA ARG A 312 -13.99 -4.86 16.98
C ARG A 312 -13.25 -5.72 15.96
N ARG A 313 -14.02 -6.33 15.07
CA ARG A 313 -13.50 -6.93 13.85
C ARG A 313 -13.31 -5.83 12.81
N ILE A 314 -12.09 -5.63 12.36
CA ILE A 314 -11.73 -4.70 11.29
C ILE A 314 -11.19 -5.49 10.11
N ARG A 315 -11.45 -5.01 8.90
CA ARG A 315 -10.97 -5.65 7.67
C ARG A 315 -10.61 -4.60 6.65
N PHE A 316 -9.35 -4.59 6.22
CA PHE A 316 -8.82 -3.55 5.34
C PHE A 316 -7.84 -4.10 4.32
N SER A 317 -7.64 -3.33 3.25
CA SER A 317 -6.69 -3.63 2.19
C SER A 317 -5.27 -3.32 2.66
N LEU A 318 -4.33 -4.19 2.30
CA LEU A 318 -2.89 -3.94 2.39
C LEU A 318 -2.30 -3.66 1.01
N TRP A 319 -3.13 -3.21 0.07
CA TRP A 319 -2.78 -3.03 -1.34
C TRP A 319 -2.45 -4.36 -2.06
N ALA A 320 -2.20 -4.26 -3.36
CA ALA A 320 -1.77 -5.37 -4.18
C ALA A 320 -0.25 -5.53 -4.21
N ALA A 321 0.24 -6.76 -4.30
CA ALA A 321 1.65 -7.06 -4.46
C ALA A 321 1.91 -8.07 -5.59
N GLY A 322 3.10 -7.97 -6.16
CA GLY A 322 3.75 -9.01 -6.96
C GLY A 322 5.16 -9.24 -6.40
N TYR A 323 5.32 -10.17 -5.46
CA TYR A 323 6.55 -10.38 -4.70
C TYR A 323 6.77 -11.88 -4.42
N GLN A 324 8.01 -12.36 -4.40
CA GLN A 324 8.34 -13.72 -3.98
C GLN A 324 9.29 -13.73 -2.79
N LEU A 325 8.91 -14.37 -1.70
CA LEU A 325 9.83 -14.74 -0.62
C LEU A 325 10.55 -16.03 -1.04
N ALA A 326 11.87 -16.05 -0.93
CA ALA A 326 12.66 -17.23 -1.34
C ALA A 326 12.69 -18.31 -0.26
N VAL A 327 13.22 -19.49 -0.62
CA VAL A 327 13.51 -20.54 0.37
C VAL A 327 14.48 -20.01 1.42
N GLY A 328 14.26 -20.34 2.69
CA GLY A 328 15.07 -19.83 3.80
C GLY A 328 14.60 -18.48 4.36
N HIS A 329 13.71 -17.77 3.68
CA HIS A 329 13.11 -16.54 4.18
C HIS A 329 11.98 -16.83 5.18
N LYS A 330 11.47 -15.79 5.84
CA LYS A 330 10.22 -15.83 6.62
C LYS A 330 9.27 -14.73 6.19
N LEU A 331 7.98 -15.06 6.18
CA LEU A 331 6.92 -14.08 6.09
C LEU A 331 6.76 -13.42 7.47
N ARG A 332 6.90 -12.09 7.53
CA ARG A 332 6.75 -11.31 8.76
C ARG A 332 5.59 -10.33 8.62
N VAL A 333 4.85 -10.16 9.71
CA VAL A 333 3.80 -9.16 9.82
C VAL A 333 4.05 -8.32 11.06
N VAL A 334 4.03 -7.00 10.87
CA VAL A 334 4.06 -6.02 11.95
C VAL A 334 2.67 -5.40 12.06
N ILE A 335 2.12 -5.34 13.27
CA ILE A 335 0.92 -4.56 13.57
C ILE A 335 1.32 -3.39 14.47
N CYS A 336 0.94 -2.17 14.07
CA CYS A 336 1.20 -0.93 14.80
C CYS A 336 0.02 0.05 14.62
N SER A 337 0.12 1.26 15.17
CA SER A 337 -0.95 2.28 15.08
C SER A 337 -0.55 3.57 14.38
N SER A 338 0.59 3.57 13.68
CA SER A 338 0.95 4.67 12.77
C SER A 338 1.96 4.21 11.72
N LEU A 339 1.99 4.91 10.59
CA LEU A 339 3.02 4.79 9.56
C LEU A 339 3.35 6.19 9.05
N PHE A 340 4.06 6.96 9.88
CA PHE A 340 4.28 8.40 9.66
C PHE A 340 5.61 8.68 8.95
N PRO A 341 5.68 9.58 7.95
CA PRO A 341 4.63 10.49 7.50
C PRO A 341 3.79 9.96 6.31
N ARG A 342 3.94 8.70 5.87
CA ARG A 342 3.10 8.15 4.78
C ARG A 342 1.62 8.44 5.03
N TYR A 343 1.16 8.09 6.23
CA TYR A 343 -0.17 8.41 6.74
C TYR A 343 -0.08 9.48 7.82
N ASN A 344 -1.14 10.29 7.95
CA ASN A 344 -1.29 11.16 9.10
C ASN A 344 -1.31 10.33 10.40
N ARG A 345 -0.78 10.90 11.48
CA ARG A 345 -0.88 10.32 12.81
C ARG A 345 -2.26 10.60 13.41
N ASN A 346 -2.98 9.55 13.80
CA ASN A 346 -4.19 9.70 14.60
C ASN A 346 -3.81 10.19 16.01
N LEU A 347 -4.49 11.23 16.53
CA LEU A 347 -4.17 11.83 17.83
C LEU A 347 -4.83 11.12 19.03
N ASN A 348 -5.53 10.02 18.78
CA ASN A 348 -6.24 9.21 19.76
C ASN A 348 -7.46 9.88 20.45
N ASN A 349 -7.83 11.07 19.99
CA ASN A 349 -8.81 11.93 20.65
C ASN A 349 -10.20 11.95 19.95
N GLY A 350 -10.28 11.47 18.70
CA GLY A 350 -11.51 11.49 17.90
C GLY A 350 -11.88 12.87 17.33
N GLU A 351 -11.02 13.89 17.49
CA GLU A 351 -11.21 15.20 16.87
C GLU A 351 -11.08 15.11 15.33
N PRO A 352 -11.80 15.95 14.56
CA PRO A 352 -11.66 16.00 13.11
C PRO A 352 -10.23 16.32 12.67
N ILE A 353 -9.72 15.62 11.65
CA ILE A 353 -8.34 15.78 11.15
C ILE A 353 -7.95 17.23 10.86
N TYR A 354 -8.90 18.03 10.36
CA TYR A 354 -8.72 19.44 10.04
C TYR A 354 -8.29 20.28 11.25
N SER A 355 -8.91 20.06 12.41
CA SER A 355 -8.76 20.91 13.61
C SER A 355 -8.13 20.19 14.81
N ALA A 356 -7.81 18.90 14.67
CA ALA A 356 -7.29 18.11 15.78
C ALA A 356 -5.93 18.62 16.24
N ALA A 357 -5.79 18.88 17.55
CA ALA A 357 -4.58 19.49 18.12
C ALA A 357 -4.02 18.74 19.33
N HIS A 358 -4.83 17.94 20.02
CA HIS A 358 -4.46 17.36 21.31
C HIS A 358 -4.22 15.85 21.22
N SER A 359 -2.97 15.42 21.29
CA SER A 359 -2.64 14.00 21.33
C SER A 359 -2.86 13.37 22.69
N ARG A 360 -3.28 12.10 22.71
CA ARG A 360 -3.24 11.24 23.90
C ARG A 360 -2.51 9.94 23.60
N ILE A 361 -1.79 9.39 24.58
CA ILE A 361 -1.22 8.04 24.50
C ILE A 361 -2.33 7.00 24.70
N ALA A 362 -2.32 5.93 23.90
CA ALA A 362 -3.34 4.89 23.93
C ALA A 362 -2.76 3.47 23.95
N ASN A 363 -3.43 2.58 24.69
CA ASN A 363 -3.14 1.15 24.70
C ASN A 363 -3.96 0.45 23.62
N GLN A 364 -3.25 -0.27 22.77
CA GLN A 364 -3.80 -0.97 21.62
C GLN A 364 -3.67 -2.46 21.86
N THR A 365 -4.76 -3.20 21.67
CA THR A 365 -4.77 -4.65 21.88
C THR A 365 -5.25 -5.35 20.63
N ILE A 366 -4.55 -6.42 20.25
CA ILE A 366 -4.95 -7.34 19.18
C ILE A 366 -5.20 -8.70 19.81
N SER A 367 -6.35 -9.30 19.52
CA SER A 367 -6.74 -10.61 20.02
C SER A 367 -6.65 -11.66 18.92
N TRP A 368 -6.26 -12.88 19.29
CA TRP A 368 -6.38 -14.06 18.44
C TRP A 368 -7.02 -15.23 19.19
N GLY A 369 -7.64 -16.17 18.46
CA GLY A 369 -8.25 -17.37 19.05
C GLY A 369 -9.36 -17.96 18.17
N PRO A 370 -10.09 -18.98 18.67
CA PRO A 370 -11.19 -19.61 17.93
C PRO A 370 -12.27 -18.62 17.48
N GLU A 371 -12.66 -17.71 18.39
CA GLU A 371 -13.69 -16.69 18.19
C GLU A 371 -13.16 -15.38 17.58
N HIS A 372 -11.86 -15.11 17.78
CA HIS A 372 -11.19 -13.92 17.29
C HIS A 372 -10.05 -14.28 16.33
N PRO A 373 -10.28 -14.94 15.19
CA PRO A 373 -9.18 -15.44 14.37
C PRO A 373 -8.51 -14.32 13.56
N SER A 374 -7.77 -13.41 14.20
CA SER A 374 -7.00 -12.36 13.49
C SER A 374 -6.04 -12.98 12.48
N HIS A 375 -6.08 -12.52 11.25
CA HIS A 375 -5.31 -13.10 10.14
C HIS A 375 -5.08 -12.14 8.98
N LEU A 376 -4.13 -12.53 8.14
CA LEU A 376 -3.87 -11.95 6.83
C LEU A 376 -4.51 -12.86 5.78
N ILE A 377 -5.06 -12.28 4.72
CA ILE A 377 -5.57 -12.99 3.55
C ILE A 377 -4.61 -12.70 2.41
N LEU A 378 -3.80 -13.69 2.06
CA LEU A 378 -2.68 -13.54 1.12
C LEU A 378 -2.95 -14.28 -0.20
N PRO A 379 -2.73 -13.64 -1.36
CA PRO A 379 -2.93 -14.25 -2.67
C PRO A 379 -1.71 -15.05 -3.10
N ILE A 380 -1.70 -16.35 -2.79
CA ILE A 380 -0.56 -17.25 -3.07
C ILE A 380 -0.66 -17.81 -4.48
N MET A 381 0.37 -17.56 -5.29
CA MET A 381 0.60 -18.26 -6.54
C MET A 381 1.33 -19.59 -6.29
N PRO A 382 0.89 -20.69 -6.91
CA PRO A 382 1.55 -22.00 -6.82
C PRO A 382 2.92 -22.03 -7.49
#